data_AF-A0AAV4J7G0-F1
#
_entry.id   AF-A0AAV4J7G0-F1
#
_cell.length_a   1.000
_cell.length_b   1.000
_cell.length_c   1.000
_cell.angle_alpha   90.00
_cell.angle_beta   90.00
_cell.angle_gamma   90.00
#
_symmetry.space_group_name_H-M   'P 1'
#
loop_
_entity.id
_entity.type
_entity.pdbx_description
1 polymer ?
#
loop_
_entity_poly.entity_id
_entity_poly.type
_entity_poly.pdbx_seq_one_letter_code
_entity_poly.pdbx_strand_id
1 'polypeptide(L)'
;MQIMMYIDDALIAHDSFASCVIATDQSLSLMKKLGFLFSEDKSNLISRHQINFLGFTLNSINMSLQPADEKVIAIKNQIKVILRESHMSIRDLAEITGKLNALTPGNRYGTVFCKRLEIQKNAFLKESLGNYDSTVCITSEMQEELEWWRDHADKFPVLLSPHPPPVNINTDASKSGWGGVYDGVTTGGLWFKEEQALHINCLELKAALLSKSIRYE
;
A
#
# COMPACT_ATOMS: atom_id res chain seq x y z
N MET A 1 0.47 -26.00 6.35
CA MET A 1 -0.08 -25.05 7.35
C MET A 1 0.86 -23.86 7.50
N GLN A 2 0.31 -22.65 7.45
CA GLN A 2 0.98 -21.41 7.85
C GLN A 2 0.20 -20.80 9.01
N ILE A 3 0.91 -20.29 10.02
CA ILE A 3 0.32 -19.57 11.16
C ILE A 3 1.03 -18.24 11.27
N MET A 4 0.25 -17.17 11.31
CA MET A 4 0.72 -15.82 11.59
C MET A 4 0.09 -15.35 12.89
N MET A 5 0.91 -14.91 13.84
CA MET A 5 0.47 -14.36 15.12
C MET A 5 0.97 -12.92 15.24
N TYR A 6 0.09 -12.02 15.66
CA TYR A 6 0.40 -10.62 15.92
C TYR A 6 -0.28 -10.19 17.21
N ILE A 7 0.48 -10.12 18.30
CA ILE A 7 -0.01 -9.76 19.64
C ILE A 7 -1.19 -10.66 20.04
N ASP A 8 -2.43 -10.17 19.94
CA ASP A 8 -3.69 -10.83 20.29
C ASP A 8 -4.41 -11.45 19.09
N ASP A 9 -3.98 -11.14 17.86
CA ASP A 9 -4.55 -11.65 16.63
C ASP A 9 -3.78 -12.87 16.09
N ALA A 10 -4.50 -13.88 15.59
CA ALA A 10 -3.92 -15.04 14.92
C ALA A 10 -4.64 -15.36 13.60
N LEU A 11 -3.87 -15.72 12.59
CA LEU A 11 -4.35 -16.18 11.28
C LEU A 11 -3.76 -17.56 10.99
N ILE A 12 -4.63 -18.50 10.66
CA ILE A 12 -4.25 -19.86 10.26
C ILE A 12 -4.63 -20.03 8.79
N ALA A 13 -3.68 -20.48 7.98
CA ALA A 13 -3.88 -20.74 6.56
C ALA A 13 -3.44 -22.16 6.18
N HIS A 14 -4.21 -22.79 5.30
CA HIS A 14 -3.93 -24.09 4.73
C HIS A 14 -4.29 -24.14 3.24
N ASP A 15 -3.70 -25.08 2.52
CA ASP A 15 -3.96 -25.33 1.09
C ASP A 15 -5.34 -25.95 0.78
N SER A 16 -6.05 -26.48 1.78
CA SER A 16 -7.36 -27.10 1.62
C SER A 16 -8.30 -26.74 2.76
N PHE A 17 -9.60 -26.71 2.47
CA PHE A 17 -10.63 -26.44 3.46
C PHE A 17 -10.60 -27.44 4.61
N ALA A 18 -10.53 -28.74 4.30
CA ALA A 18 -10.51 -29.80 5.31
C ALA A 18 -9.30 -29.68 6.26
N SER A 19 -8.11 -29.44 5.71
CA SER A 19 -6.91 -29.24 6.52
C SER A 19 -6.96 -27.95 7.34
N CYS A 20 -7.60 -26.89 6.83
CA CYS A 20 -7.78 -25.64 7.57
C CYS A 20 -8.69 -25.82 8.79
N VAL A 21 -9.78 -26.59 8.64
CA VAL A 21 -10.68 -26.94 9.75
C VAL A 21 -9.94 -27.74 10.82
N ILE A 22 -9.19 -28.77 10.42
CA ILE A 22 -8.40 -29.61 11.35
C ILE A 22 -7.35 -28.75 12.07
N ALA A 23 -6.62 -27.91 11.34
CA ALA A 23 -5.60 -27.04 11.92
C ALA A 23 -6.19 -26.02 12.89
N THR A 24 -7.36 -25.47 12.60
CA THR A 24 -8.09 -24.54 13.48
C THR A 24 -8.48 -25.23 14.79
N ASP A 25 -9.08 -26.42 14.73
CA ASP A 25 -9.48 -27.19 15.91
C ASP A 25 -8.30 -27.59 16.80
N GLN A 26 -7.21 -28.06 16.18
CA GLN A 26 -5.97 -28.40 16.89
C GLN A 26 -5.35 -27.17 17.57
N SER A 27 -5.30 -26.04 16.85
CA SER A 27 -4.72 -24.79 17.38
C SER A 27 -5.55 -24.24 18.54
N LEU A 28 -6.87 -24.22 18.42
CA LEU A 28 -7.78 -23.82 19.51
C LEU A 28 -7.63 -24.74 20.71
N SER A 29 -7.60 -26.06 20.50
CA SER A 29 -7.43 -27.05 21.56
C SER A 29 -6.11 -26.86 22.31
N LEU A 30 -5.01 -26.62 21.59
CA LEU A 30 -3.71 -26.36 22.19
C LEU A 30 -3.70 -25.05 22.98
N MET A 31 -4.16 -23.96 22.38
CA MET A 31 -4.15 -22.65 23.04
C MET A 31 -5.06 -22.62 24.28
N LYS A 32 -6.22 -23.30 24.26
CA LYS A 32 -7.07 -23.49 25.45
C LYS A 32 -6.32 -24.24 26.57
N LYS A 33 -5.56 -25.29 26.23
CA LYS A 33 -4.72 -26.03 27.21
C LYS A 33 -3.60 -25.17 27.79
N LEU A 34 -3.07 -24.22 27.01
CA LEU A 34 -2.06 -23.26 27.45
C LEU A 34 -2.64 -22.09 28.26
N GLY A 35 -3.97 -22.04 28.46
CA GLY A 35 -4.64 -21.02 29.27
C GLY A 35 -5.05 -19.77 28.50
N PHE A 36 -4.99 -19.75 27.17
CA PHE A 36 -5.49 -18.63 26.37
C PHE A 36 -7.03 -18.64 26.31
N LEU A 37 -7.61 -17.45 26.39
CA LEU A 37 -9.04 -17.21 26.25
C LEU A 37 -9.34 -16.67 24.85
N PHE A 38 -10.38 -17.20 24.22
CA PHE A 38 -10.82 -16.78 22.90
C PHE A 38 -12.17 -16.10 22.98
N SER A 39 -12.34 -15.01 22.24
CA SER A 39 -13.65 -14.43 22.00
C SER A 39 -14.28 -15.13 20.80
N GLU A 40 -15.26 -15.99 21.04
CA GLU A 40 -15.96 -16.69 19.95
C GLU A 40 -16.66 -15.70 19.00
N ASP A 41 -17.25 -14.63 19.54
CA ASP A 41 -17.93 -13.60 18.77
C ASP A 41 -17.00 -12.80 17.84
N LYS A 42 -15.74 -12.62 18.23
CA LYS A 42 -14.74 -11.89 17.42
C LYS A 42 -13.93 -12.82 16.52
N SER A 43 -13.96 -14.13 16.77
CA SER A 43 -13.15 -15.10 16.05
C SER A 43 -13.86 -15.59 14.78
N ASN A 44 -13.18 -15.49 13.64
CA ASN A 44 -13.66 -16.12 12.41
C ASN A 44 -13.16 -17.58 12.32
N LEU A 45 -13.92 -18.50 12.92
CA LEU A 45 -13.53 -19.91 13.03
C LEU A 45 -13.96 -20.77 11.83
N ILE A 46 -14.73 -20.21 10.90
CA ILE A 46 -15.15 -20.90 9.69
C ILE A 46 -14.10 -20.62 8.61
N SER A 47 -13.52 -21.68 8.04
CA SER A 47 -12.57 -21.57 6.93
C SER A 47 -13.21 -20.83 5.75
N ARG A 48 -12.57 -19.76 5.26
CA ARG A 48 -13.03 -18.92 4.16
C ARG A 48 -11.86 -18.47 3.31
N HIS A 49 -12.14 -18.17 2.04
CA HIS A 49 -11.15 -17.61 1.12
C HIS A 49 -10.88 -16.12 1.35
N GLN A 50 -11.78 -15.41 2.04
CA GLN A 50 -11.63 -14.00 2.38
C GLN A 50 -11.76 -13.80 3.90
N ILE A 51 -10.75 -13.15 4.49
CA ILE A 51 -10.69 -12.89 5.93
C ILE A 51 -10.13 -11.49 6.17
N ASN A 52 -10.73 -10.77 7.12
CA ASN A 52 -10.16 -9.52 7.63
C ASN A 52 -9.15 -9.84 8.74
N PHE A 53 -7.93 -9.34 8.62
CA PHE A 53 -6.85 -9.51 9.57
C PHE A 53 -5.98 -8.25 9.60
N LEU A 54 -5.69 -7.72 10.80
CA LEU A 54 -4.92 -6.48 11.02
C LEU A 54 -5.45 -5.27 10.22
N GLY A 55 -6.76 -5.25 9.94
CA GLY A 55 -7.40 -4.18 9.19
C GLY A 55 -7.27 -4.26 7.67
N PHE A 56 -6.88 -5.42 7.15
CA PHE A 56 -6.83 -5.72 5.72
C PHE A 56 -7.69 -6.94 5.40
N THR A 57 -8.25 -6.99 4.21
CA THR A 57 -8.89 -8.17 3.65
C THR A 57 -7.87 -8.96 2.86
N LEU A 58 -7.58 -10.18 3.32
CA LEU A 58 -6.80 -11.17 2.57
C LEU A 58 -7.76 -11.99 1.70
N ASN A 59 -7.39 -12.24 0.45
CA ASN A 59 -8.09 -13.13 -0.44
C ASN A 59 -7.14 -14.22 -0.95
N SER A 60 -7.43 -15.48 -0.59
CA SER A 60 -6.57 -16.62 -0.89
C SER A 60 -6.77 -17.17 -2.31
N ILE A 61 -7.80 -16.74 -3.05
CA ILE A 61 -8.04 -17.20 -4.43
C ILE A 61 -7.17 -16.41 -5.40
N ASN A 62 -7.20 -15.08 -5.28
CA ASN A 62 -6.41 -14.18 -6.11
C ASN A 62 -5.04 -13.83 -5.48
N MET A 63 -4.74 -14.38 -4.31
CA MET A 63 -3.55 -14.10 -3.51
C MET A 63 -3.32 -12.59 -3.35
N SER A 64 -4.35 -11.87 -2.90
CA SER A 64 -4.31 -10.41 -2.78
C SER A 64 -4.57 -9.92 -1.36
N LEU A 65 -4.02 -8.75 -1.05
CA LEU A 65 -4.23 -7.97 0.15
C LEU A 65 -4.81 -6.61 -0.23
N GLN A 66 -5.88 -6.20 0.44
CA GLN A 66 -6.49 -4.88 0.27
C GLN A 66 -6.92 -4.31 1.61
N PRO A 67 -7.10 -2.98 1.76
CA PRO A 67 -7.65 -2.41 2.97
C PRO A 67 -9.06 -2.97 3.22
N ALA A 68 -9.40 -3.23 4.49
CA ALA A 68 -10.73 -3.73 4.82
C ALA A 68 -11.82 -2.71 4.48
N ASP A 69 -12.95 -3.17 3.96
CA ASP A 69 -14.05 -2.33 3.45
C ASP A 69 -14.51 -1.29 4.48
N GLU A 70 -14.62 -1.68 5.75
CA GLU A 70 -15.01 -0.78 6.84
C GLU A 70 -14.04 0.42 6.98
N LYS A 71 -12.72 0.17 6.88
CA LYS A 71 -11.70 1.22 6.91
C LYS A 71 -11.78 2.09 5.66
N VAL A 72 -12.03 1.50 4.49
CA VAL A 72 -12.19 2.24 3.25
C VAL A 72 -13.41 3.16 3.30
N ILE A 73 -14.55 2.66 3.77
CA ILE A 73 -15.77 3.47 3.88
C ILE A 73 -15.55 4.63 4.85
N ALA A 74 -14.95 4.36 6.02
CA ALA A 74 -14.64 5.39 7.01
C ALA A 74 -13.71 6.48 6.43
N ILE A 75 -12.64 6.08 5.73
CA ILE A 75 -11.68 7.04 5.18
C ILE A 75 -12.30 7.86 4.04
N LYS A 76 -13.05 7.23 3.14
CA LYS A 76 -13.73 7.93 2.04
C LYS A 76 -14.73 8.96 2.57
N ASN A 77 -15.44 8.64 3.66
CA ASN A 77 -16.36 9.58 4.29
C ASN A 77 -15.63 10.75 4.96
N GLN A 78 -14.53 10.48 5.68
CA GLN A 78 -13.71 11.54 6.28
C GLN A 78 -13.13 12.48 5.20
N ILE A 79 -12.61 11.92 4.12
CA ILE A 79 -12.10 12.70 2.97
C ILE A 79 -13.19 13.58 2.36
N LYS A 80 -14.40 13.06 2.16
CA LYS A 80 -15.53 13.86 1.62
C LYS A 80 -15.89 15.06 2.49
N VAL A 81 -15.72 14.94 3.81
CA VAL A 81 -15.92 16.07 4.74
C VAL A 81 -14.79 17.07 4.58
N ILE A 82 -13.53 16.62 4.62
CA ILE A 82 -12.34 17.49 4.47
C ILE A 82 -12.38 18.27 3.15
N LEU A 83 -12.75 17.62 2.04
CA LEU A 83 -12.81 18.25 0.71
C LEU A 83 -13.92 19.32 0.56
N ARG A 84 -14.85 19.43 1.52
CA ARG A 84 -15.85 20.51 1.54
C ARG A 84 -15.36 21.75 2.28
N GLU A 85 -14.32 21.60 3.08
CA GLU A 85 -13.72 22.68 3.84
C GLU A 85 -12.64 23.38 3.02
N SER A 86 -12.36 24.63 3.36
CA SER A 86 -11.22 25.37 2.81
C SER A 86 -9.98 25.30 3.71
N HIS A 87 -10.19 24.97 4.99
CA HIS A 87 -9.18 24.98 6.03
C HIS A 87 -9.36 23.77 6.94
N MET A 88 -8.27 23.34 7.57
CA MET A 88 -8.29 22.29 8.59
C MET A 88 -7.20 22.52 9.63
N SER A 89 -7.28 21.89 10.80
CA SER A 89 -6.16 21.91 11.75
C SER A 89 -5.02 21.01 11.27
N ILE A 90 -3.78 21.30 11.70
CA ILE A 90 -2.64 20.42 11.45
C ILE A 90 -2.86 19.05 12.13
N ARG A 91 -3.60 19.01 13.25
CA ARG A 91 -4.03 17.79 13.92
C ARG A 91 -4.90 16.91 13.03
N ASP A 92 -5.92 17.50 12.40
CA ASP A 92 -6.79 16.76 11.48
C ASP A 92 -6.00 16.28 10.26
N LEU A 93 -5.05 17.10 9.78
CA LEU A 93 -4.17 16.72 8.67
C LEU A 93 -3.27 15.54 9.07
N ALA A 94 -2.71 15.57 10.27
CA ALA A 94 -1.92 14.48 10.82
C ALA A 94 -2.74 13.19 10.99
N GLU A 95 -3.98 13.32 11.46
CA GLU A 95 -4.89 12.20 11.64
C GLU A 95 -5.23 11.53 10.31
N ILE A 96 -5.68 12.30 9.31
CA ILE A 96 -6.02 11.73 7.99
C ILE A 96 -4.77 11.12 7.34
N THR A 97 -3.63 11.79 7.41
CA THR A 97 -2.37 11.28 6.83
C THR A 97 -1.93 9.99 7.51
N GLY A 98 -2.05 9.90 8.84
CA GLY A 98 -1.75 8.67 9.59
C GLY A 98 -2.69 7.52 9.22
N LYS A 99 -3.99 7.79 9.08
CA LYS A 99 -4.97 6.80 8.63
C LYS A 99 -4.68 6.30 7.22
N LEU A 100 -4.36 7.19 6.28
CA LEU A 100 -4.00 6.83 4.91
C LEU A 100 -2.72 6.01 4.86
N ASN A 101 -1.68 6.43 5.60
CA ASN A 101 -0.44 5.67 5.76
C ASN A 101 -0.70 4.23 6.24
N ALA A 102 -1.62 4.05 7.18
CA ALA A 102 -2.02 2.73 7.67
C ALA A 102 -2.72 1.85 6.61
N LEU A 103 -3.30 2.42 5.54
CA LEU A 103 -3.88 1.66 4.44
C LEU A 103 -2.87 1.30 3.35
N THR A 104 -1.71 1.96 3.32
CA THR A 104 -0.71 1.77 2.25
C THR A 104 -0.27 0.33 2.03
N PRO A 105 -0.13 -0.56 3.05
CA PRO A 105 0.23 -1.95 2.80
C PRO A 105 -0.79 -2.72 1.95
N GLY A 106 -2.05 -2.28 1.92
CA GLY A 106 -3.12 -2.90 1.15
C GLY A 106 -3.31 -2.28 -0.25
N ASN A 107 -2.64 -1.17 -0.57
CA ASN A 107 -2.82 -0.48 -1.85
C ASN A 107 -1.48 -0.31 -2.56
N ARG A 108 -1.35 -0.90 -3.76
CA ARG A 108 -0.09 -0.92 -4.54
C ARG A 108 0.55 0.45 -4.74
N TYR A 109 -0.26 1.51 -4.81
CA TYR A 109 0.23 2.87 -5.04
C TYR A 109 0.12 3.76 -3.80
N GLY A 110 -0.39 3.24 -2.67
CA GLY A 110 -0.71 4.04 -1.50
C GLY A 110 0.46 4.84 -0.95
N THR A 111 1.67 4.27 -0.92
CA THR A 111 2.86 4.96 -0.41
C THR A 111 3.21 6.21 -1.22
N VAL A 112 3.01 6.18 -2.54
CA VAL A 112 3.27 7.34 -3.41
C VAL A 112 2.26 8.45 -3.09
N PHE A 113 0.99 8.07 -2.97
CA PHE A 113 -0.12 8.98 -2.70
C PHE A 113 -0.33 9.28 -1.20
N CYS A 114 0.68 9.11 -0.34
CA CYS A 114 0.66 9.68 1.03
C CYS A 114 1.80 10.68 1.24
N LYS A 115 2.72 10.78 0.28
CA LYS A 115 3.98 11.49 0.50
C LYS A 115 3.78 12.99 0.49
N ARG A 116 2.87 13.53 -0.32
CA ARG A 116 2.66 14.98 -0.39
C ARG A 116 1.96 15.46 0.88
N LEU A 117 0.95 14.74 1.35
CA LEU A 117 0.28 15.06 2.61
C LEU A 117 1.27 15.04 3.79
N GLU A 118 2.16 14.04 3.86
CA GLU A 118 3.22 13.99 4.88
C GLU A 118 4.19 15.19 4.79
N ILE A 119 4.66 15.54 3.59
CA ILE A 119 5.58 16.67 3.40
C ILE A 119 4.90 17.98 3.83
N GLN A 120 3.68 18.23 3.38
CA GLN A 120 2.94 19.46 3.70
C GLN A 120 2.62 19.55 5.18
N LYS A 121 2.14 18.46 5.80
CA LYS A 121 1.93 18.40 7.25
C LYS A 121 3.18 18.79 8.03
N ASN A 122 4.33 18.24 7.66
CA ASN A 122 5.60 18.55 8.34
C ASN A 122 6.06 20.01 8.10
N ALA A 123 5.83 20.55 6.90
CA ALA A 123 6.10 21.96 6.60
C ALA A 123 5.23 22.89 7.46
N PHE A 124 3.91 22.68 7.46
CA PHE A 124 2.99 23.48 8.27
C PHE A 124 3.26 23.39 9.76
N LEU A 125 3.59 22.19 10.26
CA LEU A 125 3.93 21.99 11.66
C LEU A 125 5.21 22.76 12.04
N LYS A 126 6.21 22.78 11.15
CA LYS A 126 7.43 23.56 11.34
C LYS A 126 7.15 25.06 11.37
N GLU A 127 6.34 25.55 10.43
CA GLU A 127 5.92 26.96 10.36
C GLU A 127 5.11 27.38 11.59
N SER A 128 4.30 26.45 12.11
CA SER A 128 3.49 26.65 13.32
C SER A 128 4.23 26.36 14.63
N LEU A 129 5.56 26.22 14.60
CA LEU A 129 6.41 25.94 15.77
C LEU A 129 5.94 24.72 16.59
N GLY A 130 5.42 23.69 15.92
CA GLY A 130 4.93 22.47 16.55
C GLY A 130 3.48 22.53 17.05
N ASN A 131 2.75 23.62 16.82
CA ASN A 131 1.35 23.73 17.21
C ASN A 131 0.44 22.93 16.27
N TYR A 132 -0.08 21.79 16.72
CA TYR A 132 -1.03 20.97 15.97
C TYR A 132 -2.42 21.60 15.84
N ASP A 133 -2.78 22.53 16.73
CA ASP A 133 -4.10 23.17 16.70
C ASP A 133 -4.11 24.42 15.81
N SER A 134 -2.98 24.76 15.17
CA SER A 134 -2.93 25.78 14.13
C SER A 134 -3.73 25.34 12.89
N THR A 135 -4.48 26.29 12.33
CA THR A 135 -5.28 26.12 11.12
C THR A 135 -4.45 26.37 9.86
N VAL A 136 -4.61 25.51 8.85
CA VAL A 136 -3.95 25.61 7.55
C VAL A 136 -4.96 25.56 6.41
N CYS A 137 -4.61 26.19 5.29
CA CYS A 137 -5.39 26.08 4.07
C CYS A 137 -5.17 24.70 3.41
N ILE A 138 -6.24 24.12 2.87
CA ILE A 138 -6.14 22.90 2.07
C ILE A 138 -5.66 23.30 0.68
N THR A 139 -4.43 22.91 0.32
CA THR A 139 -3.83 23.23 -0.98
C THR A 139 -4.40 22.36 -2.10
N SER A 140 -4.25 22.79 -3.35
CA SER A 140 -4.62 21.99 -4.53
C SER A 140 -3.96 20.61 -4.52
N GLU A 141 -2.69 20.53 -4.12
CA GLU A 141 -1.92 19.31 -4.10
C GLU A 141 -2.39 18.35 -3.00
N MET A 142 -2.88 18.88 -1.86
CA MET A 142 -3.55 18.06 -0.84
C MET A 142 -4.88 17.53 -1.36
N GLN A 143 -5.66 18.38 -2.06
CA GLN A 143 -6.93 17.97 -2.64
C GLN A 143 -6.73 16.84 -3.65
N GLU A 144 -5.80 16.97 -4.59
CA GLU A 144 -5.48 15.92 -5.56
C GLU A 144 -5.19 14.56 -4.90
N GLU A 145 -4.37 14.57 -3.84
CA GLU A 145 -3.99 13.34 -3.13
C GLU A 145 -5.18 12.74 -2.34
N LEU A 146 -5.97 13.58 -1.69
CA LEU A 146 -7.19 13.18 -0.99
C LEU A 146 -8.24 12.61 -1.96
N GLU A 147 -8.45 13.27 -3.11
CA GLU A 147 -9.35 12.80 -4.15
C GLU A 147 -8.90 11.48 -4.76
N TRP A 148 -7.60 11.32 -4.97
CA TRP A 148 -7.06 10.04 -5.41
C TRP A 148 -7.43 8.92 -4.43
N TRP A 149 -7.25 9.13 -3.12
CA TRP A 149 -7.65 8.14 -2.11
C TRP A 149 -9.17 7.91 -2.06
N ARG A 150 -9.97 8.97 -2.17
CA ARG A 150 -11.44 8.85 -2.25
C ARG A 150 -11.86 7.88 -3.37
N ASP A 151 -11.17 7.94 -4.49
CA ASP A 151 -11.54 7.22 -5.71
C ASP A 151 -10.86 5.86 -5.85
N HIS A 152 -9.78 5.61 -5.09
CA HIS A 152 -8.90 4.43 -5.26
C HIS A 152 -8.53 3.67 -3.99
N ALA A 153 -9.03 4.04 -2.81
CA ALA A 153 -8.69 3.35 -1.55
C ALA A 153 -8.99 1.83 -1.56
N ASP A 154 -10.04 1.41 -2.25
CA ASP A 154 -10.49 0.03 -2.50
C ASP A 154 -9.96 -0.58 -3.80
N LYS A 155 -9.10 0.14 -4.53
CA LYS A 155 -8.53 -0.32 -5.80
C LYS A 155 -7.07 -0.70 -5.63
N PHE A 156 -6.53 -1.35 -6.65
CA PHE A 156 -5.12 -1.73 -6.76
C PHE A 156 -4.62 -2.58 -5.58
N PRO A 157 -5.23 -3.75 -5.34
CA PRO A 157 -4.78 -4.63 -4.27
C PRO A 157 -3.32 -5.05 -4.49
N VAL A 158 -2.62 -5.27 -3.38
CA VAL A 158 -1.26 -5.80 -3.36
C VAL A 158 -1.33 -7.31 -3.57
N LEU A 159 -0.50 -7.85 -4.47
CA LEU A 159 -0.42 -9.29 -4.68
C LEU A 159 0.58 -9.89 -3.68
N LEU A 160 0.13 -10.87 -2.90
CA LEU A 160 0.92 -11.56 -1.89
C LEU A 160 1.85 -12.61 -2.49
N SER A 161 1.47 -13.16 -3.64
CA SER A 161 2.30 -14.02 -4.45
C SER A 161 2.29 -13.47 -5.87
N PRO A 162 3.08 -12.42 -6.17
CA PRO A 162 3.26 -12.03 -7.56
C PRO A 162 3.84 -13.24 -8.28
N HIS A 163 3.13 -13.77 -9.28
CA HIS A 163 3.78 -14.68 -10.22
C HIS A 163 5.06 -13.99 -10.70
N PRO A 164 6.20 -14.70 -10.76
CA PRO A 164 7.39 -14.10 -11.34
C PRO A 164 7.00 -13.55 -12.71
N PRO A 165 7.34 -12.28 -13.00
CA PRO A 165 6.97 -11.71 -14.28
C PRO A 165 7.55 -12.61 -15.39
N PRO A 166 6.82 -12.80 -16.50
CA PRO A 166 7.29 -13.68 -17.57
C PRO A 166 8.62 -13.19 -18.18
N VAL A 167 8.98 -11.93 -17.95
CA VAL A 167 10.13 -11.23 -18.51
C VAL A 167 10.71 -10.33 -17.41
N ASN A 168 12.02 -10.39 -17.20
CA ASN A 168 12.77 -9.48 -16.35
C ASN A 168 13.75 -8.66 -17.20
N ILE A 169 13.52 -7.35 -17.31
CA ILE A 169 14.43 -6.43 -17.99
C ILE A 169 15.19 -5.66 -16.92
N ASN A 170 16.52 -5.72 -16.94
CA ASN A 170 17.37 -4.90 -16.09
C ASN A 170 17.62 -3.57 -16.79
N THR A 171 17.49 -2.46 -16.07
CA THR A 171 17.73 -1.13 -16.62
C THR A 171 18.61 -0.32 -15.69
N ASP A 172 19.43 0.55 -16.27
CA ASP A 172 20.23 1.51 -15.54
C ASP A 172 20.16 2.87 -16.23
N ALA A 173 20.31 3.93 -15.45
CA ALA A 173 20.30 5.31 -15.92
C ALA A 173 21.43 6.11 -15.28
N SER A 174 22.08 6.92 -16.09
CA SER A 174 23.08 7.90 -15.67
C SER A 174 22.66 9.30 -16.09
N LYS A 175 23.46 10.31 -15.75
CA LYS A 175 23.25 11.68 -16.26
C LYS A 175 23.54 11.85 -17.74
N SER A 176 24.24 10.93 -18.40
CA SER A 176 24.58 11.01 -19.82
C SER A 176 23.69 10.15 -20.72
N GLY A 177 23.19 9.03 -20.20
CA GLY A 177 22.38 8.09 -20.99
C GLY A 177 21.76 6.98 -20.15
N TRP A 178 21.17 6.01 -20.84
CA TRP A 178 20.50 4.86 -20.26
C TRP A 178 20.87 3.57 -20.97
N GLY A 179 20.65 2.46 -20.28
CA GLY A 179 20.77 1.12 -20.84
C GLY A 179 19.69 0.19 -20.29
N GLY A 180 19.36 -0.82 -21.10
CA GLY A 180 18.51 -1.95 -20.73
C GLY A 180 19.13 -3.25 -21.20
N VAL A 181 18.94 -4.32 -20.44
CA VAL A 181 19.39 -5.68 -20.76
C VAL A 181 18.25 -6.66 -20.53
N TYR A 182 18.03 -7.52 -21.52
CA TYR A 182 17.11 -8.65 -21.43
C TYR A 182 17.71 -9.83 -22.19
N ASP A 183 17.90 -10.97 -21.50
CA ASP A 183 18.40 -12.22 -22.08
C ASP A 183 19.68 -12.06 -22.92
N GLY A 184 20.62 -11.25 -22.43
CA GLY A 184 21.87 -10.93 -23.14
C GLY A 184 21.76 -9.90 -24.26
N VAL A 185 20.55 -9.50 -24.65
CA VAL A 185 20.30 -8.41 -25.61
C VAL A 185 20.33 -7.08 -24.88
N THR A 186 21.08 -6.12 -25.40
CA THR A 186 21.24 -4.79 -24.81
C THR A 186 20.59 -3.72 -25.68
N THR A 187 19.95 -2.74 -25.06
CA THR A 187 19.56 -1.47 -25.71
C THR A 187 20.08 -0.30 -24.89
N GLY A 188 20.16 0.87 -25.50
CA GLY A 188 20.56 2.08 -24.78
C GLY A 188 20.72 3.28 -25.69
N GLY A 189 20.94 4.43 -25.08
CA GLY A 189 21.12 5.67 -25.79
C GLY A 189 21.56 6.82 -24.89
N LEU A 190 21.96 7.91 -25.52
CA LEU A 190 22.26 9.15 -24.83
C LEU A 190 20.96 9.93 -24.59
N TRP A 191 20.94 10.67 -23.49
CA TRP A 191 19.90 11.64 -23.20
C TRP A 191 20.08 12.90 -24.04
N PHE A 192 18.97 13.47 -24.50
CA PHE A 192 18.95 14.85 -24.98
C PHE A 192 19.30 15.82 -23.84
N LYS A 193 19.82 17.01 -24.17
CA LYS A 193 20.29 17.97 -23.16
C LYS A 193 19.21 18.33 -22.14
N GLU A 194 17.97 18.43 -22.60
CA GLU A 194 16.80 18.73 -21.78
C GLU A 194 16.50 17.59 -20.80
N GLU A 195 16.75 16.34 -21.20
CA GLU A 195 16.53 15.16 -20.37
C GLU A 195 17.62 15.02 -19.30
N GLN A 196 18.88 15.34 -19.62
CA GLN A 196 20.00 15.28 -18.67
C GLN A 196 19.76 16.15 -17.41
N ALA A 197 18.95 17.22 -17.57
CA ALA A 197 18.55 18.09 -16.48
C ALA A 197 17.54 17.44 -15.50
N LEU A 198 16.87 16.36 -15.89
CA LEU A 198 15.90 15.67 -15.04
C LEU A 198 16.57 15.01 -13.84
N HIS A 199 15.83 14.87 -12.74
CA HIS A 199 16.29 14.14 -11.55
C HIS A 199 16.60 12.67 -11.89
N ILE A 200 17.56 12.05 -11.19
CA ILE A 200 18.01 10.68 -11.50
C ILE A 200 16.85 9.67 -11.48
N ASN A 201 15.95 9.73 -10.50
CA ASN A 201 14.76 8.87 -10.46
C ASN A 201 13.84 9.04 -11.69
N CYS A 202 13.75 10.24 -12.27
CA CYS A 202 13.00 10.45 -13.51
C CYS A 202 13.71 9.77 -14.70
N LEU A 203 15.04 9.81 -14.72
CA LEU A 203 15.85 9.13 -15.72
C LEU A 203 15.77 7.61 -15.58
N GLU A 204 15.76 7.07 -14.37
CA GLU A 204 15.56 5.63 -14.11
C GLU A 204 14.19 5.17 -14.59
N LEU A 205 13.11 5.89 -14.26
CA LEU A 205 11.76 5.58 -14.76
C LEU A 205 11.67 5.69 -16.29
N LYS A 206 12.39 6.65 -16.87
CA LYS A 206 12.48 6.82 -18.32
C LYS A 206 13.27 5.68 -18.98
N ALA A 207 14.38 5.27 -18.41
CA ALA A 207 15.15 4.11 -18.86
C ALA A 207 14.31 2.83 -18.82
N ALA A 208 13.52 2.63 -17.76
CA ALA A 208 12.56 1.53 -17.66
C ALA A 208 11.50 1.58 -18.77
N LEU A 209 11.01 2.77 -19.13
CA LEU A 209 10.06 2.94 -20.22
C LEU A 209 10.69 2.65 -21.59
N LEU A 210 11.87 3.19 -21.86
CA LEU A 210 12.56 3.06 -23.14
C LEU A 210 13.07 1.63 -23.38
N SER A 211 13.53 0.94 -22.33
CA SER A 211 14.01 -0.45 -22.43
C SER A 211 12.93 -1.46 -22.82
N LYS A 212 11.65 -1.07 -22.78
CA LYS A 212 10.56 -1.87 -23.36
C LYS A 212 10.68 -2.04 -24.88
N SER A 213 11.49 -1.22 -25.55
CA SER A 213 11.82 -1.37 -26.97
C SER A 213 12.73 -2.55 -27.25
N ILE A 214 13.30 -3.21 -26.22
CA ILE A 214 13.84 -4.57 -26.34
C ILE A 214 12.65 -5.51 -26.62
N ARG A 215 12.15 -5.49 -27.85
CA ARG A 215 11.21 -6.46 -28.38
C ARG A 215 11.94 -7.25 -29.46
N TYR A 216 12.07 -8.54 -29.20
CA TYR A 216 12.13 -9.67 -30.13
C TYR A 216 12.47 -9.29 -31.59
N GLU A 217 13.75 -9.07 -31.89
CA GLU A 217 14.28 -9.47 -33.20
C GLU A 217 14.68 -10.95 -33.14
#